data_AF-A0A0X3RUS3-F1
#
_entry.id   AF-A0A0X3RUS3-F1
#
_cell.length_a   1.000
_cell.length_b   1.000
_cell.length_c   1.000
_cell.angle_alpha   90.00
_cell.angle_beta   90.00
_cell.angle_gamma   90.00
#
_symmetry.space_group_name_H-M   'P 1'
#
loop_
_entity.id
_entity.type
_entity.pdbx_description
1 polymer ?
#
loop_
_entity_poly.entity_id
_entity_poly.type
_entity_poly.pdbx_seq_one_letter_code
_entity_poly.pdbx_strand_id
1 'polypeptide(L)'
;MDEGVTGSEAGPYENRSYPFPWIEEVEDFSSDLEDQGDMEVSDGGEEDGDVYVAFLAGTGEGALLAVASRVATSPGGPAGANAVVSDDEAKEFGLGLRVVLPLPAS
;
A
#
# COMPACT_ATOMS: atom_id res chain seq x y z
N MET A 1 6.21 56.35 -4.22
CA MET A 1 6.26 55.40 -3.10
C MET A 1 5.25 54.34 -3.42
N ASP A 2 5.70 53.17 -3.85
CA ASP A 2 4.88 51.96 -3.88
C ASP A 2 5.86 50.78 -3.81
N GLU A 3 6.03 50.23 -2.61
CA GLU A 3 6.76 49.00 -2.34
C GLU A 3 5.98 48.31 -1.19
N GLY A 4 5.40 47.15 -1.48
CA GLY A 4 4.59 46.41 -0.51
C GLY A 4 4.27 45.02 -1.02
N VAL A 5 5.31 44.25 -1.34
CA VAL A 5 5.25 42.83 -1.69
C VAL A 5 4.60 42.04 -0.55
N THR A 6 3.71 41.13 -0.96
CA THR A 6 2.94 40.19 -0.15
C THR A 6 3.81 39.31 0.73
N GLY A 7 3.70 39.47 2.05
CA GLY A 7 4.07 38.43 3.01
C GLY A 7 2.85 37.58 3.32
N SER A 8 2.61 36.54 2.52
CA SER A 8 1.68 35.48 2.91
C SER A 8 2.35 34.66 4.01
N GLU A 9 1.85 34.79 5.22
CA GLU A 9 2.26 34.05 6.42
C GLU A 9 2.12 32.54 6.14
N ALA A 10 3.25 31.86 5.94
CA ALA A 10 3.28 30.40 5.90
C ALA A 10 2.91 29.89 7.29
N GLY A 11 1.76 29.22 7.42
CA GLY A 11 1.32 28.60 8.66
C GLY A 11 2.25 27.45 9.09
N PRO A 12 2.21 27.02 10.37
CA PRO A 12 3.17 26.10 10.99
C PRO A 12 3.09 24.63 10.51
N TYR A 13 2.58 24.38 9.31
CA TYR A 13 2.52 23.04 8.70
C TYR A 13 3.70 22.77 7.76
N GLU A 14 4.72 23.63 7.75
CA GLU A 14 5.94 23.38 7.00
C GLU A 14 6.68 22.16 7.57
N ASN A 15 6.70 21.10 6.75
CA ASN A 15 7.65 19.99 6.75
C ASN A 15 7.41 18.83 7.73
N ARG A 16 6.24 18.17 7.62
CA ARG A 16 6.20 16.71 7.79
C ARG A 16 6.26 16.10 6.39
N SER A 17 7.40 15.54 5.99
CA SER A 17 7.44 14.66 4.80
C SER A 17 6.33 13.62 4.98
N TYR A 18 5.47 13.47 3.96
CA TYR A 18 4.45 12.43 3.96
C TYR A 18 5.12 11.08 4.29
N PRO A 19 4.65 10.33 5.31
CA PRO A 19 5.39 9.20 5.86
C PRO A 19 5.57 8.04 4.88
N PHE A 20 4.80 8.04 3.79
CA PHE A 20 4.73 6.96 2.83
C PHE A 20 5.01 7.44 1.39
N PRO A 21 6.20 7.97 1.10
CA PRO A 21 6.54 8.50 -0.23
C PRO A 21 6.56 7.43 -1.35
N TRP A 22 6.40 6.15 -0.98
CA TRP A 22 6.45 4.98 -1.84
C TRP A 22 5.06 4.42 -2.18
N ILE A 23 3.97 4.93 -1.57
CA ILE A 23 2.61 4.43 -1.83
C ILE A 23 2.26 4.54 -3.30
N GLU A 24 2.55 5.69 -3.94
CA GLU A 24 2.23 5.90 -5.36
C GLU A 24 2.88 4.83 -6.26
N GLU A 25 4.12 4.41 -5.97
CA GLU A 25 4.83 3.39 -6.75
C GLU A 25 4.27 1.98 -6.48
N VAL A 26 3.83 1.71 -5.24
CA VAL A 26 3.16 0.45 -4.88
C VAL A 26 1.78 0.34 -5.51
N GLU A 27 1.01 1.43 -5.52
CA GLU A 27 -0.31 1.50 -6.15
C GLU A 27 -0.20 1.33 -7.67
N ASP A 28 0.71 2.06 -8.32
CA ASP A 28 0.97 1.92 -9.77
C ASP A 28 1.36 0.48 -10.14
N PHE A 29 2.29 -0.11 -9.39
CA PHE A 29 2.69 -1.51 -9.58
C PHE A 29 1.54 -2.51 -9.36
N SER A 30 0.64 -2.22 -8.42
CA SER A 30 -0.50 -3.10 -8.12
C SER A 30 -1.58 -3.00 -9.21
N SER A 31 -1.83 -1.80 -9.74
CA SER A 31 -2.72 -1.60 -10.89
C SER A 31 -2.21 -2.31 -12.14
N ASP A 32 -0.90 -2.26 -12.41
CA ASP A 32 -0.27 -3.03 -13.50
C ASP A 32 -0.48 -4.55 -13.37
N LEU A 33 -0.57 -5.06 -12.14
CA LEU A 33 -0.84 -6.48 -11.86
C LEU A 33 -2.33 -6.83 -11.98
N GLU A 34 -3.23 -5.93 -11.60
CA GLU A 34 -4.67 -6.07 -11.82
C GLU A 34 -5.01 -6.13 -13.32
N ASP A 35 -4.38 -5.29 -14.14
CA ASP A 35 -4.53 -5.29 -15.60
C ASP A 35 -4.12 -6.63 -16.25
N GLN A 36 -3.33 -7.46 -15.57
CA GLN A 36 -2.97 -8.81 -16.02
C GLN A 36 -4.05 -9.87 -15.72
N GLY A 37 -5.07 -9.52 -14.93
CA GLY A 37 -6.32 -10.27 -14.77
C GLY A 37 -6.34 -11.36 -13.70
N ASP A 38 -5.29 -11.48 -12.88
CA ASP A 38 -5.18 -12.52 -11.84
C ASP A 38 -5.76 -12.08 -10.48
N MET A 39 -6.09 -10.80 -10.31
CA MET A 39 -6.60 -10.22 -9.06
C MET A 39 -7.25 -8.84 -9.28
N GLU A 40 -7.90 -8.33 -8.24
CA GLU A 40 -8.44 -6.97 -8.12
C GLU A 40 -7.77 -6.26 -6.94
N VAL A 41 -7.29 -5.02 -7.14
CA VAL A 41 -6.85 -4.14 -6.05
C VAL A 41 -8.03 -3.27 -5.65
N SER A 42 -8.32 -3.13 -4.36
CA SER A 42 -9.21 -2.05 -3.93
C SER A 42 -8.52 -0.71 -4.11
N ASP A 43 -9.11 0.18 -4.90
CA ASP A 43 -8.68 1.58 -5.00
C ASP A 43 -8.75 2.23 -3.62
N GLY A 44 -7.61 2.72 -3.13
CA GLY A 44 -7.46 3.29 -1.78
C GLY A 44 -7.11 2.25 -0.72
N GLY A 45 -5.81 2.03 -0.52
CA GLY A 45 -5.31 1.38 0.70
C GLY A 45 -5.56 2.22 1.96
N GLU A 46 -5.43 1.60 3.12
CA GLU A 46 -5.64 2.26 4.42
C GLU A 46 -4.30 2.50 5.13
N GLU A 47 -4.10 3.72 5.66
CA GLU A 47 -3.00 4.03 6.57
C GLU A 47 -3.41 3.73 8.02
N ASP A 48 -2.74 2.78 8.68
CA ASP A 48 -2.86 2.51 10.10
C ASP A 48 -1.53 2.79 10.81
N GLY A 49 -1.39 4.01 11.34
CA GLY A 49 -0.19 4.45 12.04
C GLY A 49 1.03 4.55 11.12
N ASP A 50 1.96 3.61 11.25
CA ASP A 50 3.18 3.49 10.43
C ASP A 50 3.09 2.39 9.36
N VAL A 51 1.89 1.85 9.13
CA VAL A 51 1.61 0.80 8.16
C VAL A 51 0.64 1.31 7.09
N TYR A 52 0.92 0.95 5.85
CA TYR A 52 -0.03 1.07 4.75
C TYR A 52 -0.56 -0.32 4.38
N VAL A 53 -1.86 -0.43 4.20
CA VAL A 53 -2.60 -1.67 3.99
C VAL A 53 -3.26 -1.63 2.61
N ALA A 54 -2.80 -2.48 1.70
CA ALA A 54 -3.47 -2.72 0.42
C ALA A 54 -4.38 -3.95 0.52
N PHE A 55 -5.55 -3.88 -0.12
CA PHE A 55 -6.50 -4.99 -0.18
C PHE A 55 -6.45 -5.65 -1.55
N LEU A 56 -6.16 -6.96 -1.56
CA LEU A 56 -6.11 -7.80 -2.75
C LEU A 56 -7.25 -8.82 -2.70
N ALA A 57 -8.07 -8.86 -3.74
CA ALA A 57 -9.15 -9.84 -3.88
C ALA A 57 -8.98 -10.67 -5.17
N GLY A 58 -9.47 -11.91 -5.16
CA GLY A 58 -9.28 -12.80 -6.30
C GLY A 58 -9.69 -14.24 -6.04
N THR A 59 -9.50 -15.09 -7.05
CA THR A 59 -10.10 -16.44 -7.08
C THR A 59 -9.30 -17.50 -6.31
N GLY A 60 -8.09 -17.20 -5.82
CA GLY A 60 -7.30 -18.18 -5.08
C GLY A 60 -6.21 -17.59 -4.18
N GLU A 61 -6.12 -18.11 -2.95
CA GLU A 61 -5.13 -17.73 -1.92
C GLU A 61 -3.69 -17.78 -2.45
N GLY A 62 -3.30 -18.87 -3.12
CA GLY A 62 -1.93 -19.01 -3.64
C GLY A 62 -1.57 -17.97 -4.70
N ALA A 63 -2.52 -17.59 -5.55
CA ALA A 63 -2.32 -16.53 -6.54
C ALA A 63 -2.21 -15.16 -5.85
N LEU A 64 -3.09 -14.88 -4.88
CA LEU A 64 -3.05 -13.66 -4.08
C LEU A 64 -1.75 -13.51 -3.28
N LEU A 65 -1.26 -14.59 -2.66
CA LEU A 65 0.02 -14.56 -1.94
C LEU A 65 1.22 -14.40 -2.87
N ALA A 66 1.16 -14.95 -4.09
CA ALA A 66 2.18 -14.74 -5.10
C ALA A 66 2.22 -13.26 -5.56
N VAL A 67 1.06 -12.64 -5.76
CA VAL A 67 0.98 -11.21 -6.06
C VAL A 67 1.44 -10.37 -4.87
N ALA A 68 0.94 -10.64 -3.66
CA ALA A 68 1.35 -9.93 -2.45
C ALA A 68 2.87 -10.00 -2.26
N SER A 69 3.50 -11.15 -2.59
CA SER A 69 4.97 -11.28 -2.58
C SER A 69 5.65 -10.36 -3.59
N ARG A 70 5.10 -10.19 -4.79
CA ARG A 70 5.63 -9.28 -5.81
C ARG A 70 5.52 -7.82 -5.33
N VAL A 71 4.37 -7.43 -4.81
CA VAL A 71 4.12 -6.09 -4.25
C VAL A 71 5.06 -5.79 -3.08
N ALA A 72 5.25 -6.76 -2.17
CA ALA A 72 6.20 -6.69 -1.06
C ALA A 72 7.67 -6.56 -1.49
N THR A 73 7.98 -6.86 -2.76
CA THR A 73 9.30 -6.71 -3.37
C THR A 73 9.36 -5.60 -4.42
N SER A 74 8.33 -4.73 -4.46
CA SER A 74 8.30 -3.59 -5.38
C SER A 74 9.54 -2.71 -5.17
N PRO A 75 10.11 -2.15 -6.25
CA PRO A 75 11.10 -1.10 -6.13
C PRO A 75 10.55 0.07 -5.31
N GLY A 76 11.39 0.71 -4.48
CA GLY A 76 10.99 1.87 -3.67
C GLY A 76 10.24 1.56 -2.37
N GLY A 77 9.63 0.37 -2.24
CA GLY A 77 8.91 -0.05 -1.03
C GLY A 77 9.80 -0.35 0.19
N PRO A 78 9.26 -0.25 1.43
CA PRO A 78 9.98 -0.58 2.65
C PRO A 78 10.24 -2.09 2.76
N ALA A 79 11.34 -2.46 3.42
CA ALA A 79 11.65 -3.86 3.68
C ALA A 79 10.73 -4.43 4.77
N GLY A 80 10.19 -5.62 4.50
CA GLY A 80 9.34 -6.35 5.44
C GLY A 80 7.87 -6.05 5.23
N ALA A 81 7.12 -7.07 4.81
CA ALA A 81 5.67 -7.01 4.66
C ALA A 81 5.06 -8.32 5.16
N ASN A 82 3.79 -8.27 5.53
CA ASN A 82 3.01 -9.45 5.86
C ASN A 82 1.68 -9.36 5.11
N ALA A 83 1.22 -10.49 4.58
CA ALA A 83 -0.17 -10.64 4.18
C ALA A 83 -0.98 -11.10 5.39
N VAL A 84 -2.22 -10.61 5.50
CA VAL A 84 -3.25 -11.26 6.31
C VAL A 84 -4.24 -11.89 5.34
N VAL A 85 -4.32 -13.22 5.37
CA VAL A 85 -5.24 -14.00 4.54
C VAL A 85 -6.55 -14.18 5.29
N SER A 86 -7.63 -13.72 4.69
CA SER A 86 -8.98 -13.70 5.25
C SER A 86 -9.99 -14.12 4.18
N ASP A 87 -11.20 -14.49 4.62
CA ASP A 87 -12.36 -14.75 3.76
C ASP A 87 -13.49 -13.75 4.07
N ASP A 88 -14.63 -13.91 3.41
CA ASP A 88 -15.82 -13.05 3.56
C ASP A 88 -16.53 -13.18 4.93
N GLU A 89 -16.12 -14.13 5.77
CA GLU A 89 -16.60 -14.28 7.15
C GLU A 89 -15.77 -13.43 8.15
N ALA A 90 -14.64 -12.85 7.72
CA ALA A 90 -13.85 -11.96 8.55
C ALA A 90 -14.63 -10.69 8.91
N LYS A 91 -14.83 -10.47 10.21
CA LYS A 91 -15.67 -9.37 10.73
C LYS A 91 -15.00 -8.00 10.65
N GLU A 92 -13.67 -7.98 10.56
CA GLU A 92 -12.83 -6.78 10.52
C GLU A 92 -11.64 -7.06 9.60
N PHE A 93 -11.12 -6.01 8.97
CA PHE A 93 -9.88 -6.09 8.19
C PHE A 93 -8.69 -6.48 9.07
N GLY A 94 -7.73 -7.22 8.51
CA GLY A 94 -6.54 -7.63 9.25
C GLY A 94 -6.74 -8.82 10.21
N LEU A 95 -7.90 -9.47 10.20
CA LEU A 95 -8.16 -10.72 10.91
C LEU A 95 -7.97 -11.94 10.01
N GLY A 96 -6.97 -12.77 10.27
CA GLY A 96 -6.71 -13.94 9.45
C GLY A 96 -5.34 -14.58 9.67
N LEU A 97 -4.94 -15.46 8.76
CA LEU A 97 -3.61 -16.06 8.79
C LEU A 97 -2.57 -15.01 8.37
N ARG A 98 -1.66 -14.68 9.29
CA ARG A 98 -0.49 -13.85 8.96
C ARG A 98 0.57 -14.67 8.24
N VAL A 99 0.96 -14.19 7.06
CA VAL A 99 2.00 -14.79 6.22
C VAL A 99 3.10 -13.75 5.99
N VAL A 100 4.34 -14.10 6.32
CA VAL A 100 5.51 -13.24 6.04
C VAL A 100 5.78 -13.24 4.54
N LEU A 101 6.03 -12.05 3.99
CA LEU A 101 6.33 -11.86 2.57
C LEU A 101 7.79 -11.34 2.38
N PRO A 102 8.40 -11.59 1.20
CA PRO A 102 7.89 -12.44 0.13
C PRO A 102 7.90 -13.92 0.54
N LEU A 103 7.07 -14.73 -0.11
CA LEU A 103 7.13 -16.17 0.03
C LEU A 103 8.53 -16.70 -0.36
N PRO A 104 9.05 -17.74 0.31
CA PRO A 104 10.32 -18.35 -0.07
C PRO A 104 10.25 -18.89 -1.51
N ALA A 105 11.32 -18.68 -2.27
CA ALA A 105 11.47 -19.29 -3.58
C ALA A 105 11.39 -20.83 -3.43
N SER A 106 10.46 -21.46 -4.15
CA SER A 106 10.30 -22.91 -4.19
C SER A 106 11.35 -23.59 -5.04
#